data_AF-A0A3A0G8B5-F1
#
_entry.id   AF-A0A3A0G8B5-F1
#
_cell.length_a   1.000
_cell.length_b   1.000
_cell.length_c   1.000
_cell.angle_alpha   90.00
_cell.angle_beta   90.00
_cell.angle_gamma   90.00
#
_symmetry.space_group_name_H-M   'P 1'
#
loop_
_entity.id
_entity.type
_entity.pdbx_description
1 polymer ?
#
loop_
_entity_poly.entity_id
_entity_poly.type
_entity_poly.pdbx_seq_one_letter_code
_entity_poly.pdbx_strand_id
1 'polypeptide(L)' 'EAHTDLRDLCRKLDKKGVRFMLSNSDAAFVRDLFKDFQVETVKAGRAINSKAAKRGKIDELIITNY' A
#
# COMPACT_ATOMS: atom_id res chain seq x y z
N GLU A 1 11.57 -10.49 -3.32
CA GLU A 1 12.14 -10.59 -1.97
C GLU A 1 11.68 -9.42 -1.09
N ALA A 2 12.04 -8.17 -1.39
CA ALA A 2 11.71 -7.01 -0.54
C ALA A 2 10.22 -6.84 -0.13
N HIS A 3 9.25 -7.03 -1.04
CA HIS A 3 7.83 -6.91 -0.69
C HIS A 3 7.36 -8.02 0.26
N THR A 4 7.90 -9.23 0.12
CA THR A 4 7.60 -10.37 0.99
C THR A 4 8.14 -10.10 2.40
N ASP A 5 9.35 -9.54 2.51
CA ASP A 5 9.94 -9.18 3.80
C ASP A 5 9.14 -8.08 4.51
N LEU A 6 8.64 -7.10 3.74
CA LEU A 6 7.74 -6.06 4.26
C LEU A 6 6.43 -6.65 4.79
N ARG A 7 5.80 -7.57 4.04
CA ARG A 7 4.61 -8.30 4.51
C ARG A 7 4.89 -9.04 5.81
N ASP A 8 6.03 -9.71 5.91
CA ASP A 8 6.39 -10.47 7.11
C ASP A 8 6.67 -9.56 8.30
N LEU A 9 7.20 -8.36 8.08
CA LEU A 9 7.29 -7.32 9.10
C LEU A 9 5.89 -6.86 9.55
N CYS A 10 4.99 -6.54 8.63
CA CYS A 10 3.60 -6.18 8.94
C CYS A 10 2.89 -7.26 9.77
N ARG A 11 3.05 -8.54 9.41
CA ARG A 11 2.53 -9.68 10.20
C ARG A 11 3.15 -9.77 11.59
N LYS A 12 4.44 -9.46 11.74
CA LYS A 12 5.10 -9.42 13.07
C LYS A 12 4.56 -8.27 13.92
N LEU A 13 4.29 -7.10 13.33
CA LEU A 13 3.68 -5.96 14.03
C LEU A 13 2.25 -6.27 14.47
N ASP A 14 1.47 -6.87 13.57
CA ASP A 14 0.10 -7.30 13.83
C ASP A 14 0.01 -8.29 15.00
N LYS A 15 0.84 -9.34 14.98
CA LYS A 15 0.94 -10.30 16.09
C LYS A 15 1.34 -9.68 17.44
N LYS A 16 1.99 -8.51 17.43
CA LYS A 16 2.35 -7.75 18.63
C LYS A 16 1.26 -6.77 19.07
N GLY A 17 0.12 -6.72 18.37
CA GLY A 17 -0.96 -5.76 18.61
C GLY A 17 -0.60 -4.33 18.20
N VAL A 18 0.43 -4.15 17.37
CA VAL A 18 0.83 -2.82 16.88
C VAL A 18 -0.01 -2.48 15.65
N ARG A 19 -0.66 -1.32 15.70
CA ARG A 19 -1.41 -0.78 14.56
C ARG A 19 -0.44 -0.25 13.50
N PHE A 20 -0.68 -0.57 12.23
CA PHE A 20 0.11 -0.03 11.13
C PHE A 20 -0.78 0.44 9.97
N MET A 21 -0.22 1.37 9.19
CA MET A 21 -0.74 1.78 7.89
C MET A 21 0.40 1.75 6.87
N LEU A 22 0.17 1.10 5.74
CA LEU A 22 1.12 1.02 4.63
C LEU A 22 0.46 1.56 3.36
N SER A 23 1.13 2.51 2.70
CA SER A 23 0.76 2.97 1.36
C SER A 23 1.63 2.27 0.32
N ASN A 24 1.02 1.77 -0.76
CA ASN A 24 1.73 1.15 -1.87
C ASN A 24 0.94 1.26 -3.18
N SER A 25 1.58 1.11 -4.33
CA SER A 25 0.89 1.21 -5.62
C SER A 25 -0.09 0.06 -5.86
N ASP A 26 -1.18 0.36 -6.59
CA ASP A 26 -2.19 -0.63 -6.94
C ASP A 26 -1.69 -1.61 -8.00
N ALA A 27 -1.07 -2.69 -7.51
CA ALA A 27 -0.65 -3.83 -8.31
C ALA A 27 -1.31 -5.12 -7.79
N ALA A 28 -1.75 -5.99 -8.71
CA ALA A 28 -2.39 -7.26 -8.37
C ALA A 28 -1.56 -8.12 -7.42
N PHE A 29 -0.23 -8.13 -7.59
CA PHE A 29 0.70 -8.81 -6.69
C PHE A 29 0.63 -8.28 -5.24
N VAL A 30 0.55 -6.95 -5.07
CA VAL A 30 0.46 -6.33 -3.73
C VAL A 30 -0.87 -6.68 -3.07
N ARG A 31 -1.97 -6.67 -3.83
CA ARG A 31 -3.29 -7.07 -3.34
C ARG A 31 -3.29 -8.50 -2.82
N ASP A 32 -2.73 -9.45 -3.57
CA ASP A 32 -2.65 -10.85 -3.12
C ASP A 32 -1.71 -11.01 -1.91
N LEU A 33 -0.58 -10.28 -1.90
CA LEU A 33 0.41 -10.38 -0.84
C LEU A 33 -0.11 -9.89 0.53
N PHE A 34 -1.01 -8.90 0.52
CA PHE A 34 -1.57 -8.27 1.72
C PHE A 34 -3.07 -8.56 1.91
N LYS A 35 -3.62 -9.61 1.29
CA LYS A 35 -5.06 -9.95 1.34
C LYS A 35 -5.61 -10.29 2.73
N ASP A 36 -4.73 -10.60 3.68
CA ASP A 36 -5.11 -10.88 5.08
C ASP A 36 -5.38 -9.59 5.88
N PHE A 37 -5.11 -8.42 5.30
CA PHE A 37 -5.31 -7.10 5.92
C PHE A 37 -6.43 -6.32 5.22
N GLN A 38 -6.86 -5.21 5.82
CA GLN A 38 -7.78 -4.29 5.15
C GLN A 38 -7.03 -3.56 4.04
N VAL A 39 -7.58 -3.57 2.81
CA VAL A 39 -6.96 -2.95 1.64
C VAL A 39 -7.97 -2.02 0.96
N GLU A 40 -7.70 -0.72 1.02
CA GLU A 40 -8.52 0.31 0.38
C GLU A 40 -7.79 0.90 -0.82
N THR A 41 -8.52 1.18 -1.91
CA THR A 41 -7.97 1.87 -3.08
C THR A 41 -8.29 3.34 -3.02
N VAL A 42 -7.26 4.18 -3.11
CA VAL A 42 -7.39 5.64 -3.08
C VAL A 42 -6.80 6.23 -4.35
N LYS A 43 -7.46 7.27 -4.87
CA LYS A 43 -6.96 8.04 -6.01
C LYS A 43 -6.04 9.15 -5.52
N ALA A 44 -4.73 8.91 -5.55
CA ALA A 44 -3.75 9.91 -5.17
C ALA A 44 -3.41 10.81 -6.37
N GLY A 45 -3.53 12.13 -6.19
CA GLY A 45 -3.01 13.10 -7.15
C GLY A 45 -1.53 13.34 -6.91
N ARG A 46 -0.64 12.89 -7.81
CA ARG A 46 0.79 13.26 -7.73
C ARG A 46 1.00 14.66 -8.30
N ALA A 47 1.18 15.66 -7.44
CA ALA A 47 1.63 17.01 -7.83
C ALA A 47 3.10 17.05 -8.29
N ILE A 48 3.81 15.92 -8.22
CA ILE A 48 5.27 15.80 -8.34
C ILE A 48 5.73 15.82 -9.81
N ASN A 49 4.85 15.56 -10.78
CA ASN A 49 5.28 15.51 -12.18
C ASN A 49 5.58 16.91 -12.73
N SER A 50 6.83 17.13 -13.14
CA SER A 50 7.32 18.37 -13.78
C SER A 50 6.51 18.71 -15.05
N LYS A 51 5.97 17.71 -15.75
CA LYS A 51 5.04 17.88 -16.87
C LYS A 51 3.59 17.84 -16.37
N ALA A 52 2.91 18.99 -16.43
CA ALA A 52 1.52 19.13 -15.98
C ALA A 52 0.55 18.13 -16.64
N ALA A 53 0.76 17.80 -17.93
CA ALA A 53 -0.06 16.83 -18.66
C ALA A 53 0.07 15.37 -18.14
N LYS A 54 1.12 15.06 -17.38
CA LYS A 54 1.34 13.74 -16.75
C LYS A 54 0.91 13.71 -15.27
N ARG A 55 0.30 14.79 -14.76
CA ARG A 55 -0.33 14.82 -13.44
C ARG A 55 -1.67 14.09 -13.52
N GLY A 56 -1.62 12.77 -13.64
CA GLY A 56 -2.79 11.89 -13.57
C GLY A 56 -3.08 11.47 -12.13
N LYS A 57 -4.35 11.16 -11.84
CA LYS A 57 -4.69 10.39 -10.64
C LYS A 57 -4.19 8.97 -10.87
N ILE A 58 -3.42 8.45 -9.93
CA ILE A 58 -3.04 7.04 -9.91
C ILE A 58 -3.75 6.36 -8.76
N ASP A 59 -4.02 5.08 -8.95
CA ASP A 59 -4.60 4.24 -7.91
C ASP A 59 -3.45 3.78 -6.99
N GLU A 60 -3.59 4.10 -5.71
CA GLU A 60 -2.72 3.65 -4.63
C GLU A 60 -3.57 2.80 -3.67
N LEU A 61 -2.91 1.92 -2.92
CA LEU A 61 -3.50 1.07 -1.89
C LEU A 61 -3.11 1.60 -0.52
N ILE A 62 -4.08 1.68 0.38
CA ILE A 62 -3.88 1.85 1.81
C ILE A 62 -4.16 0.50 2.47
N ILE A 63 -3.19 0.00 3.22
CA ILE A 63 -3.23 -1.32 3.86
C ILE A 63 -3.14 -1.13 5.37
N THR A 64 -4.15 -1.58 6.13
CA THR A 64 -4.22 -1.44 7.59
C THR A 64 -4.60 -2.75 8.28
N ASN A 65 -4.21 -2.89 9.55
CA ASN A 65 -4.63 -3.99 10.43
C ASN A 65 -5.68 -3.59 11.49
N TYR A 66 -6.35 -2.47 11.25
CA TYR A 66 -7.43 -1.94 12.07
C TYR A 66 -8.52 -1.40 11.15
#